data_AF-I5BQW1-F1
#
_entry.id   AF-I5BQW1-F1
#
_cell.length_a   1.000
_cell.length_b   1.000
_cell.length_c   1.000
_cell.angle_alpha   90.00
_cell.angle_beta   90.00
_cell.angle_gamma   90.00
#
_symmetry.space_group_name_H-M   'P 1'
#
loop_
_entity.id
_entity.type
_entity.pdbx_description
1 polymer ?
#
loop_
_entity_poly.entity_id
_entity_poly.type
_entity_poly.pdbx_seq_one_letter_code
_entity_poly.pdbx_strand_id
1 'polypeptide(L)'
;MGNSFLILKKILLLLDIPFTKGYLKERVASHPEQESLLSISDNLNHYKVDSLGLNLSIEKLDQIPLPCIIQIQERNFLFLVCLLNRK
;
A
#
# COMPACT_ATOMS: atom_id res chain seq x y z
N MET A 1 2.66 -5.95 14.13
CA MET A 1 2.81 -6.34 12.70
C MET A 1 2.74 -5.04 11.92
N GLY A 2 3.65 -4.82 10.97
CA GLY A 2 3.77 -3.54 10.25
C GLY A 2 2.53 -3.17 9.42
N ASN A 3 2.28 -1.88 9.23
CA ASN A 3 1.11 -1.38 8.48
C ASN A 3 1.25 -1.78 6.99
N SER A 4 2.44 -1.64 6.43
CA SER A 4 2.72 -2.00 5.03
C SER A 4 2.42 -3.47 4.70
N PHE A 5 2.69 -4.40 5.64
CA PHE A 5 2.31 -5.81 5.47
C PHE A 5 0.79 -6.00 5.39
N LEU A 6 0.02 -5.29 6.23
CA LEU A 6 -1.44 -5.39 6.23
C LEU A 6 -2.05 -4.82 4.95
N ILE A 7 -1.51 -3.69 4.46
CA ILE A 7 -1.94 -3.08 3.20
C ILE A 7 -1.63 -3.97 2.02
N LEU A 8 -0.38 -4.44 1.88
CA LEU A 8 0.02 -5.33 0.78
C LEU A 8 -0.82 -6.60 0.78
N LYS A 9 -1.01 -7.23 1.94
CA LYS A 9 -1.87 -8.41 2.08
C LYS A 9 -3.29 -8.11 1.57
N LYS A 10 -3.86 -6.97 1.96
CA LYS A 10 -5.23 -6.60 1.56
C LYS A 10 -5.34 -6.35 0.06
N ILE A 11 -4.38 -5.65 -0.54
CA ILE A 11 -4.38 -5.33 -1.97
C ILE A 11 -4.20 -6.59 -2.81
N LEU A 12 -3.23 -7.45 -2.48
CA LEU A 12 -3.01 -8.69 -3.21
C LEU A 12 -4.25 -9.60 -3.15
N LEU A 13 -4.94 -9.65 -2.00
CA LEU A 13 -6.23 -10.35 -1.89
C LEU A 13 -7.33 -9.74 -2.76
N LEU A 14 -7.40 -8.41 -2.87
CA LEU A 14 -8.42 -7.72 -3.66
C LEU A 14 -8.19 -7.87 -5.18
N LEU A 15 -6.93 -7.93 -5.58
CA LEU A 15 -6.52 -8.14 -6.97
C LEU A 15 -6.45 -9.62 -7.36
N ASP A 16 -6.83 -10.53 -6.45
CA ASP A 16 -6.76 -11.99 -6.62
C ASP A 16 -5.36 -12.49 -7.02
N ILE A 17 -4.32 -11.88 -6.44
CA ILE A 17 -2.93 -12.23 -6.69
C ILE A 17 -2.47 -13.25 -5.64
N PRO A 18 -1.94 -14.41 -6.06
CA PRO A 18 -1.50 -15.43 -5.12
C PRO A 18 -0.25 -14.98 -4.36
N PHE A 19 -0.28 -15.15 -3.04
CA PHE A 19 0.88 -14.95 -2.17
C PHE A 19 0.81 -15.91 -0.98
N THR A 20 1.95 -16.14 -0.33
CA THR A 20 1.99 -16.83 0.96
C THR A 20 2.28 -15.83 2.07
N LYS A 21 1.64 -16.02 3.23
CA LYS A 21 1.77 -15.11 4.37
C LYS A 21 3.23 -15.03 4.88
N GLY A 22 3.96 -16.15 4.86
CA GLY A 22 5.36 -16.21 5.28
C GLY A 22 6.26 -15.39 4.38
N TYR A 23 6.19 -15.65 3.06
CA TYR A 23 7.00 -14.95 2.08
C TYR A 23 6.72 -13.44 2.06
N LEU A 24 5.45 -13.03 2.09
CA LEU A 24 5.09 -11.62 2.13
C LEU A 24 5.63 -10.92 3.39
N LYS A 25 5.57 -11.61 4.55
CA LYS A 25 6.07 -11.05 5.81
C LYS A 25 7.60 -10.88 5.79
N GLU A 26 8.32 -11.89 5.32
CA GLU A 26 9.77 -11.84 5.19
C GLU A 26 10.18 -10.70 4.24
N ARG A 27 9.54 -10.63 3.07
CA ARG A 27 9.86 -9.62 2.06
C ARG A 27 9.66 -8.19 2.55
N VAL A 28 8.55 -7.93 3.26
CA VAL A 28 8.29 -6.61 3.87
C VAL A 28 9.32 -6.30 4.95
N ALA A 29 9.70 -7.28 5.77
CA ALA A 29 10.70 -7.08 6.84
C ALA A 29 12.12 -6.86 6.30
N SER A 30 12.44 -7.40 5.13
CA SER A 30 13.74 -7.21 4.46
C SER A 30 13.89 -5.86 3.76
N HIS A 31 12.81 -5.08 3.62
CA HIS A 31 12.87 -3.77 2.97
C HIS A 31 13.51 -2.72 3.89
N PRO A 32 14.45 -1.88 3.41
CA PRO A 32 15.08 -0.85 4.25
C PRO A 32 14.08 0.18 4.80
N GLU A 33 13.03 0.48 4.03
CA GLU A 33 11.99 1.45 4.40
C GLU A 33 10.63 0.79 4.69
N GLN A 34 10.57 -0.11 5.67
CA GLN A 34 9.43 -1.02 5.91
C GLN A 34 8.04 -0.35 5.95
N GLU A 35 7.93 0.89 6.43
CA GLU A 35 6.67 1.63 6.61
C GLU A 35 6.56 2.86 5.71
N SER A 36 6.76 2.66 4.40
CA SER A 36 6.73 3.71 3.39
C SER A 36 5.91 3.32 2.16
N LEU A 37 5.42 4.33 1.42
CA LEU A 37 4.83 4.09 0.10
C LEU A 37 5.81 3.47 -0.89
N LEU A 38 7.12 3.75 -0.75
CA LEU A 38 8.14 3.14 -1.60
C LEU A 38 8.21 1.63 -1.41
N SER A 39 8.29 1.17 -0.16
CA SER A 39 8.25 -0.27 0.16
C SER A 39 7.02 -0.96 -0.40
N ILE A 40 5.85 -0.32 -0.29
CA ILE A 40 4.62 -0.87 -0.85
C ILE A 40 4.69 -0.92 -2.38
N SER A 41 5.12 0.16 -3.03
CA SER A 41 5.27 0.24 -4.49
C SER A 41 6.22 -0.83 -5.04
N ASP A 42 7.38 -1.00 -4.41
CA ASP A 42 8.39 -1.99 -4.82
C ASP A 42 7.90 -3.43 -4.63
N ASN A 43 7.17 -3.69 -3.54
CA ASN A 43 6.54 -4.98 -3.32
C ASN A 43 5.41 -5.24 -4.34
N LEU A 44 4.55 -4.25 -4.63
CA LEU A 44 3.51 -4.38 -5.66
C LEU A 44 4.11 -4.68 -7.04
N ASN A 45 5.15 -3.94 -7.43
CA ASN A 45 5.86 -4.16 -8.68
C ASN A 45 6.49 -5.57 -8.75
N HIS A 46 7.01 -6.10 -7.64
CA HIS A 46 7.47 -7.49 -7.59
C HIS A 46 6.37 -8.51 -7.87
N TYR A 47 5.13 -8.23 -7.43
CA TYR A 47 3.95 -9.03 -7.77
C TYR A 47 3.36 -8.68 -9.14
N LYS A 48 4.08 -7.90 -9.97
CA LYS A 48 3.66 -7.41 -11.30
C LYS A 48 2.39 -6.56 -11.24
N VAL A 49 2.20 -5.84 -10.15
CA VAL A 49 1.17 -4.82 -9.99
C VAL A 49 1.81 -3.47 -10.19
N ASP A 50 1.43 -2.81 -11.28
CA ASP A 50 1.86 -1.43 -11.51
C ASP A 50 1.19 -0.48 -10.50
N SER A 51 1.98 0.44 -9.95
CA SER A 51 1.51 1.48 -9.05
C SER A 51 2.03 2.85 -9.48
N LEU A 52 1.17 3.85 -9.39
CA LEU A 52 1.50 5.24 -9.72
C LEU A 52 1.53 6.07 -8.44
N GLY A 53 2.70 6.66 -8.14
CA GLY A 53 2.84 7.63 -7.06
C GLY A 53 2.33 9.01 -7.49
N LEU A 54 1.44 9.62 -6.71
CA LEU A 54 0.88 10.94 -6.98
C LEU A 54 1.00 11.83 -5.74
N ASN A 55 1.34 13.10 -5.93
CA ASN A 55 1.21 14.14 -4.92
C ASN A 55 0.00 15.00 -5.28
N LEU A 56 -1.01 15.01 -4.41
CA LEU A 56 -2.33 15.57 -4.69
C LEU A 56 -2.82 16.40 -3.50
N SER A 57 -3.48 17.50 -3.80
CA SER A 57 -4.28 18.25 -2.81
C SER A 57 -5.53 17.45 -2.45
N ILE A 58 -6.05 17.64 -1.23
CA ILE A 58 -7.26 16.94 -0.73
C ILE A 58 -8.47 17.10 -1.68
N GLU A 59 -8.59 18.24 -2.35
CA GLU A 59 -9.66 18.58 -3.30
C GLU A 59 -9.73 17.64 -4.52
N LYS A 60 -8.62 16.98 -4.86
CA LYS A 60 -8.53 16.06 -5.99
C LYS A 60 -8.70 14.60 -5.57
N LEU A 61 -8.85 14.32 -4.28
CA LEU A 61 -8.90 12.95 -3.76
C LEU A 61 -10.11 12.18 -4.30
N ASP A 62 -11.25 12.85 -4.45
CA ASP A 62 -12.49 12.26 -4.98
C ASP A 62 -12.39 11.89 -6.48
N GLN A 63 -11.35 12.35 -7.18
CA GLN A 63 -11.10 12.04 -8.59
C GLN A 63 -10.21 10.79 -8.77
N ILE A 64 -9.67 10.24 -7.69
CA ILE A 64 -8.71 9.14 -7.75
C ILE A 64 -9.44 7.79 -7.79
N PRO A 65 -9.09 6.90 -8.75
CA PRO A 65 -9.69 5.59 -8.81
C PRO A 65 -9.35 4.77 -7.55
N LEU A 66 -10.34 4.03 -7.06
CA LEU A 66 -10.19 3.08 -5.96
C LEU A 66 -9.95 1.66 -6.50
N PRO A 67 -9.14 0.80 -5.84
CA PRO A 67 -8.49 1.06 -4.55
C PRO A 67 -7.23 1.92 -4.68
N CYS A 68 -7.02 2.81 -3.72
CA CYS A 68 -5.79 3.63 -3.64
C CYS A 68 -5.18 3.56 -2.24
N ILE A 69 -3.89 3.89 -2.14
CA ILE A 69 -3.12 3.92 -0.90
C ILE A 69 -2.71 5.35 -0.65
N ILE A 70 -3.06 5.86 0.53
CA ILE A 70 -2.77 7.24 0.92
C ILE A 70 -1.87 7.22 2.14
N GLN A 71 -0.89 8.11 2.11
CA GLN A 71 -0.04 8.41 3.25
C GLN A 71 -0.55 9.70 3.88
N ILE A 72 -1.01 9.62 5.13
CA ILE A 72 -1.50 10.74 5.92
C ILE A 72 -0.45 11.04 6.99
N GLN A 73 -0.02 12.29 7.08
CA GLN A 73 0.86 12.76 8.14
C GLN A 73 0.05 13.58 9.14
N GLU A 74 -0.02 13.11 10.38
CA GLU A 74 -0.63 13.84 11.49
C GLU A 74 0.41 14.09 12.59
N ARG A 75 0.77 15.36 12.77
CA ARG A 75 1.85 15.80 13.67
C ARG A 75 3.18 15.09 13.33
N ASN A 76 3.54 14.05 14.10
CA ASN A 76 4.76 13.25 13.94
C ASN A 76 4.48 11.80 13.53
N PHE A 77 3.22 11.43 13.32
CA PHE A 77 2.84 10.08 12.94
C PHE A 77 2.45 10.02 11.48
N LEU A 78 2.95 8.98 10.83
CA LEU A 78 2.72 8.72 9.43
C LEU A 78 1.87 7.47 9.32
N PHE A 79 0.69 7.63 8.75
CA PHE A 79 -0.31 6.58 8.62
C PHE A 79 -0.49 6.24 7.15
N LEU A 80 -0.43 4.95 6.84
CA LEU A 80 -0.80 4.43 5.53
C LEU A 80 -2.23 3.89 5.63
N VAL A 81 -3.09 4.33 4.71
CA VAL A 81 -4.50 3.97 4.65
C VAL A 81 -4.83 3.48 3.24
N CYS A 82 -5.49 2.32 3.16
CA CYS A 82 -5.99 1.80 1.90
C CYS A 82 -7.48 2.14 1.79
N LEU A 83 -7.83 2.99 0.82
CA LEU A 83 -9.21 3.30 0.50
C LEU A 83 -9.75 2.29 -0.50
N LEU A 84 -10.94 1.75 -0.20
CA LEU A 84 -11.62 0.74 -1.00
C LEU A 84 -13.00 1.27 -1.38
N ASN A 85 -13.48 0.94 -2.58
CA ASN A 85 -14.87 1.17 -2.94
C ASN A 85 -15.76 0.31 -2.03
N ARG A 86 -16.75 0.92 -1.37
CA ARG A 86 -17.82 0.16 -0.72
C ARG A 86 -18.70 -0.40 -1.83
N LYS A 87 -18.63 -1.71 -2.04
CA LYS A 87 -19.68 -2.45 -2.74
C LYS A 87 -20.92 -2.53 -1.85
#